data_AF-A0A0P9D791-F1
#
_entry.id   AF-A0A0P9D791-F1
#
_cell.length_a   1.000
_cell.length_b   1.000
_cell.length_c   1.000
_cell.angle_alpha   90.00
_cell.angle_beta   90.00
_cell.angle_gamma   90.00
#
_symmetry.space_group_name_H-M   'P 1'
#
loop_
_entity.id
_entity.type
_entity.pdbx_description
1 polymer ?
#
loop_
_entity_poly.entity_id
_entity_poly.type
_entity_poly.pdbx_seq_one_letter_code
_entity_poly.pdbx_strand_id
1 'polypeptide(L)'
;MKNRRDILIIVGLFLALILFIAFGPARRPPADTLPDATTHSSAPEGAQALYTWARALGYDARRLEYRDFGLDEQDAALVILNPNEAISRTHARAVREWLERGGTLVMALDRNALFGPQNALLDELQFDTAVYTGTTSIAEAVP
;
A
#
# COMPACT_ATOMS: atom_id res chain seq x y z
N MET A 1 13.50 -46.68 14.23
CA MET A 1 12.39 -46.02 13.48
C MET A 1 12.24 -44.52 13.78
N LYS A 2 12.72 -44.00 14.92
CA LYS A 2 12.67 -42.57 15.29
C LYS A 2 13.45 -41.68 14.31
N ASN A 3 14.67 -42.10 13.98
CA ASN A 3 15.59 -41.36 13.08
C ASN A 3 15.02 -41.15 11.66
N ARG A 4 14.27 -42.12 11.09
CA ARG A 4 13.67 -41.96 9.75
C ARG A 4 12.55 -40.91 9.75
N ARG A 5 11.77 -40.85 10.83
CA ARG A 5 10.67 -39.90 10.99
C ARG A 5 11.21 -38.49 11.21
N ASP A 6 12.28 -38.36 12.00
CA ASP A 6 12.96 -37.08 12.22
C ASP A 6 13.60 -36.56 10.92
N ILE A 7 14.21 -37.44 10.12
CA ILE A 7 14.73 -37.09 8.79
C ILE A 7 13.60 -36.63 7.86
N LEU A 8 12.46 -37.31 7.83
CA LEU A 8 11.32 -36.90 6.99
C LEU A 8 10.74 -35.56 7.42
N ILE A 9 10.69 -35.27 8.72
CA ILE A 9 10.24 -33.97 9.25
C ILE A 9 11.21 -32.87 8.84
N ILE A 10 12.52 -33.10 8.97
CA ILE A 10 13.54 -32.13 8.58
C ILE A 10 13.47 -31.87 7.07
N VAL A 11 13.37 -32.92 6.25
CA VAL A 11 13.23 -32.78 4.79
C VAL A 11 11.96 -32.02 4.43
N GLY A 12 10.83 -32.32 5.08
CA GLY A 12 9.57 -31.61 4.87
C GLY A 12 9.64 -30.13 5.26
N LEU A 13 10.26 -29.82 6.41
CA LEU A 13 10.49 -28.44 6.85
C LEU A 13 11.40 -27.70 5.87
N PHE A 14 12.46 -28.35 5.39
CA PHE A 14 13.39 -27.76 4.44
C PHE A 14 12.73 -27.54 3.08
N LEU A 15 11.88 -28.47 2.62
CA LEU A 15 11.06 -28.29 1.41
C LEU A 15 10.07 -27.15 1.58
N ALA A 16 9.40 -27.05 2.73
CA ALA A 16 8.50 -25.94 3.02
C ALA A 16 9.25 -24.59 3.06
N LEU A 17 10.46 -24.55 3.64
CA LEU A 17 11.32 -23.38 3.66
C LEU A 17 11.82 -23.02 2.26
N ILE A 18 12.23 -24.01 1.45
CA ILE A 18 12.61 -23.81 0.05
C ILE A 18 11.42 -23.28 -0.74
N LEU A 19 10.23 -23.84 -0.59
CA LEU A 19 9.01 -23.34 -1.24
C LEU A 19 8.69 -21.92 -0.76
N PHE A 20 8.86 -21.63 0.53
CA PHE A 20 8.69 -20.29 1.08
C PHE A 20 9.76 -19.30 0.57
N ILE A 21 11.00 -19.72 0.33
CA ILE A 21 12.02 -18.87 -0.29
C ILE A 21 11.80 -18.76 -1.81
N ALA A 22 11.28 -19.82 -2.43
CA ALA A 22 11.09 -19.93 -3.87
C ALA A 22 9.89 -19.16 -4.39
N PHE A 23 8.81 -19.21 -3.62
CA PHE A 23 7.52 -18.62 -3.94
C PHE A 23 7.10 -17.55 -2.93
N GLY A 24 7.84 -17.35 -1.84
CA GLY A 24 7.50 -16.34 -0.86
C GLY A 24 7.92 -14.94 -1.28
N PRO A 25 7.38 -13.95 -0.54
CA PRO A 25 7.37 -12.54 -0.93
C PRO A 25 8.77 -11.90 -0.99
N ALA A 26 9.81 -12.58 -0.51
CA ALA A 26 11.20 -12.11 -0.49
C ALA A 26 11.87 -12.08 -1.88
N ARG A 27 11.30 -12.75 -2.91
CA ARG A 27 11.79 -12.67 -4.31
C ARG A 27 11.20 -11.50 -5.09
N ARG A 28 10.70 -10.46 -4.43
CA ARG A 28 10.42 -9.22 -5.14
C ARG A 28 11.77 -8.65 -5.57
N PRO A 29 11.95 -8.30 -6.86
CA PRO A 29 13.16 -7.64 -7.32
C PRO A 29 13.47 -6.45 -6.40
N PRO A 30 14.76 -6.10 -6.19
CA PRO A 30 15.12 -4.95 -5.38
C PRO A 30 14.26 -3.75 -5.79
N ALA A 31 13.82 -3.00 -4.79
CA ALA A 31 12.91 -1.88 -4.90
C ALA A 31 13.53 -0.66 -5.62
N ASP A 32 14.32 -0.91 -6.67
CA ASP A 32 14.66 0.11 -7.64
C ASP A 32 13.44 0.22 -8.58
N THR A 33 12.90 1.43 -8.70
CA THR A 33 11.90 1.85 -9.70
C THR A 33 10.42 1.50 -9.45
N LEU A 34 9.90 1.58 -8.22
CA LEU A 34 8.55 2.17 -8.10
C LEU A 34 8.70 3.55 -7.50
N PRO A 35 8.46 4.60 -8.29
CA PRO A 35 8.70 5.92 -7.78
C PRO A 35 7.78 6.24 -6.60
N ASP A 36 8.32 6.95 -5.61
CA ASP A 36 7.53 7.44 -4.49
C ASP A 36 6.50 8.43 -5.04
N ALA A 37 5.20 8.12 -4.88
CA ALA A 37 4.10 9.05 -5.14
C ALA A 37 4.05 10.14 -4.04
N THR A 38 5.20 10.76 -3.78
CA THR A 38 5.41 11.74 -2.72
C THR A 38 5.01 13.13 -3.18
N THR A 39 4.36 13.86 -2.28
CA THR A 39 3.99 15.25 -2.50
C THR A 39 5.19 16.21 -2.45
N HIS A 40 6.40 15.71 -2.15
CA HIS A 40 7.65 16.48 -2.19
C HIS A 40 8.37 16.43 -3.54
N SER A 41 7.94 15.55 -4.46
CA SER A 41 8.60 15.38 -5.76
C SER A 41 7.77 16.00 -6.89
N SER A 42 8.44 16.77 -7.74
CA SER A 42 7.92 17.30 -9.01
C SER A 42 8.28 16.44 -10.22
N ALA A 43 8.90 15.27 -10.01
CA ALA A 43 9.20 14.33 -11.09
C ALA A 43 7.88 13.78 -11.70
N PRO A 44 7.91 13.20 -12.91
CA PRO A 44 6.72 12.67 -13.58
C PRO A 44 5.85 11.73 -12.72
N GLU A 45 6.50 11.00 -11.84
CA GLU A 45 5.92 10.09 -10.86
C GLU A 45 5.43 10.71 -9.54
N GLY A 46 5.77 11.98 -9.28
CA GLY A 46 5.53 12.65 -8.02
C GLY A 46 4.10 13.17 -7.89
N ALA A 47 3.72 13.51 -6.65
CA ALA A 47 2.39 14.02 -6.33
C ALA A 47 2.35 15.53 -6.05
N GLN A 48 3.43 16.27 -6.30
CA GLN A 48 3.47 17.71 -6.01
C GLN A 48 2.46 18.51 -6.83
N ALA A 49 2.20 18.11 -8.08
CA ALA A 49 1.18 18.75 -8.93
C ALA A 49 -0.22 18.60 -8.32
N LEU A 50 -0.58 17.39 -7.87
CA LEU A 50 -1.85 17.12 -7.18
C LEU A 50 -1.98 17.95 -5.90
N TYR A 51 -0.90 17.99 -5.08
CA TYR A 51 -0.86 18.79 -3.85
C TYR A 51 -1.11 20.28 -4.11
N THR A 52 -0.45 20.83 -5.13
CA THR A 52 -0.57 22.25 -5.50
C THR A 52 -1.94 22.56 -6.10
N TRP A 53 -2.47 21.66 -6.93
CA TRP A 53 -3.80 21.79 -7.51
C TRP A 53 -4.91 21.77 -6.45
N ALA A 54 -4.84 20.85 -5.48
CA ALA A 54 -5.80 20.81 -4.38
C ALA A 54 -5.81 22.14 -3.59
N ARG A 55 -4.63 22.72 -3.34
CA ARG A 55 -4.53 24.05 -2.72
C ARG A 55 -5.08 25.17 -3.58
N ALA A 56 -4.83 25.12 -4.89
CA ALA A 56 -5.35 26.10 -5.84
C ALA A 56 -6.89 26.08 -5.93
N LEU A 57 -7.52 24.93 -5.67
CA LEU A 57 -8.98 24.80 -5.54
C LEU A 57 -9.54 25.36 -4.23
N GLY A 58 -8.69 25.80 -3.30
CA GLY A 58 -9.09 26.37 -2.02
C GLY A 58 -9.12 25.38 -0.85
N TYR A 59 -8.66 24.14 -1.03
CA TYR A 59 -8.50 23.20 0.09
C TYR A 59 -7.22 23.50 0.89
N ASP A 60 -7.28 23.37 2.21
CA ASP A 60 -6.07 23.35 3.05
C ASP A 60 -5.41 21.96 2.99
N ALA A 61 -4.74 21.66 1.88
CA ALA A 61 -4.01 20.41 1.75
C ALA A 61 -2.79 20.39 2.70
N ARG A 62 -2.78 19.45 3.64
CA ARG A 62 -1.73 19.29 4.64
C ARG A 62 -1.04 17.94 4.47
N ARG A 63 0.28 17.92 4.63
CA ARG A 63 1.04 16.66 4.74
C ARG A 63 0.95 16.17 6.18
N LEU A 64 0.74 14.88 6.36
CA LEU A 64 0.63 14.25 7.69
C LEU A 64 1.98 13.74 8.20
N GLU A 65 3.06 13.98 7.46
CA GLU A 65 4.42 13.60 7.82
C GLU A 65 4.93 14.38 9.04
N TYR A 66 5.79 13.75 9.84
CA TYR A 66 6.49 14.36 10.99
C TYR A 66 5.59 14.92 12.10
N ARG A 67 4.34 14.47 12.18
CA ARG A 67 3.40 14.77 13.27
C ARG A 67 2.70 13.50 13.73
N ASP A 68 2.11 13.54 14.92
CA ASP A 68 1.21 12.48 15.35
C ASP A 68 0.03 12.37 14.38
N PHE A 69 -0.27 11.14 13.98
CA PHE A 69 -1.37 10.89 13.06
C PHE A 69 -2.71 11.17 13.76
N GLY A 70 -3.51 12.04 13.17
CA GLY A 70 -4.85 12.39 13.63
C GLY A 70 -5.67 12.98 12.51
N LEU A 71 -6.96 12.63 12.49
CA LEU A 71 -7.97 13.15 11.58
C LEU A 71 -9.07 13.80 12.39
N ASP A 72 -9.31 15.08 12.13
CA ASP A 72 -10.38 15.83 12.76
C ASP A 72 -11.69 15.68 11.96
N GLU A 73 -12.83 15.97 12.58
CA GLU A 73 -14.13 15.98 11.89
C GLU A 73 -14.21 17.01 10.75
N GLN A 74 -13.38 18.07 10.82
CA GLN A 74 -13.27 19.10 9.78
C GLN A 74 -12.39 18.68 8.59
N ASP A 75 -11.64 17.58 8.70
CA ASP A 75 -10.84 17.07 7.58
C ASP A 75 -11.77 16.43 6.55
N ALA A 76 -11.81 17.03 5.34
CA ALA A 76 -12.73 16.61 4.29
C ALA A 76 -12.33 15.29 3.61
N ALA A 77 -11.03 15.11 3.37
CA ALA A 77 -10.52 13.94 2.65
C ALA A 77 -9.11 13.55 3.12
N LEU A 78 -8.86 12.24 3.13
CA LEU A 78 -7.56 11.64 3.34
C LEU A 78 -7.12 11.00 2.03
N VAL A 79 -5.97 11.41 1.51
CA VAL A 79 -5.40 10.87 0.27
C VAL A 79 -4.15 10.06 0.60
N ILE A 80 -4.15 8.77 0.27
CA ILE A 80 -3.02 7.86 0.46
C ILE A 80 -2.56 7.36 -0.91
N LEU A 81 -1.33 7.70 -1.29
CA LEU A 81 -0.74 7.33 -2.58
C LEU A 81 0.42 6.36 -2.34
N ASN A 82 0.29 5.16 -2.90
CA ASN A 82 1.31 4.10 -2.89
C ASN A 82 2.14 4.05 -1.59
N PRO A 83 1.52 3.77 -0.44
CA PRO A 83 2.17 3.89 0.86
C PRO A 83 3.34 2.91 0.94
N ASN A 84 4.51 3.42 1.33
CA ASN A 84 5.73 2.63 1.54
C ASN A 84 5.92 2.25 3.02
N GLU A 85 5.35 3.02 3.96
CA GLU A 85 5.36 2.75 5.40
C GLU A 85 4.08 2.05 5.85
N ALA A 86 4.23 1.05 6.72
CA ALA A 86 3.12 0.25 7.23
C ALA A 86 2.13 1.07 8.04
N ILE A 87 0.86 1.04 7.66
CA ILE A 87 -0.23 1.64 8.41
C ILE A 87 -0.50 0.78 9.65
N SER A 88 -0.37 1.37 10.84
CA SER A 88 -0.63 0.67 12.08
C SER A 88 -2.13 0.34 12.25
N ARG A 89 -2.45 -0.72 13.00
CA ARG A 89 -3.85 -1.05 13.36
C ARG A 89 -4.55 0.07 14.15
N THR A 90 -3.78 0.91 14.84
CA THR A 90 -4.33 2.06 15.56
C THR A 90 -4.72 3.16 14.58
N HIS A 91 -3.85 3.48 13.62
CA HIS A 91 -4.17 4.45 12.57
C HIS A 91 -5.31 3.96 11.68
N ALA A 92 -5.33 2.66 11.32
CA ALA A 92 -6.41 2.07 10.55
C ALA A 92 -7.79 2.23 11.21
N ARG A 93 -7.87 1.98 12.52
CA ARG A 93 -9.10 2.20 13.31
C ARG A 93 -9.51 3.66 13.34
N ALA A 94 -8.57 4.58 13.55
CA ALA A 94 -8.84 6.01 13.52
C ALA A 94 -9.38 6.47 12.16
N VAL A 95 -8.85 5.93 11.05
CA VAL A 95 -9.37 6.19 9.71
C VAL A 95 -10.79 5.65 9.57
N ARG A 96 -11.09 4.42 10.02
CA ARG A 96 -12.46 3.88 9.96
C ARG A 96 -13.44 4.73 10.75
N GLU A 97 -13.11 5.09 11.99
CA GLU A 97 -13.98 5.92 12.84
C GLU A 97 -14.25 7.29 12.21
N TRP A 98 -13.25 7.88 11.56
CA TRP A 98 -13.42 9.14 10.81
C TRP A 98 -14.29 8.96 9.55
N LEU A 99 -14.15 7.84 8.83
CA LEU A 99 -15.02 7.50 7.70
C LEU A 99 -16.48 7.33 8.13
N GLU A 100 -16.73 6.67 9.27
CA GLU A 100 -18.07 6.49 9.85
C GLU A 100 -18.74 7.84 10.20
N ARG A 101 -17.94 8.88 10.49
CA ARG A 101 -18.40 10.26 10.71
C ARG A 101 -18.60 11.07 9.41
N GLY A 102 -18.41 10.45 8.23
CA GLY A 102 -18.64 11.07 6.93
C GLY A 102 -17.38 11.56 6.20
N GLY A 103 -16.18 11.21 6.70
CA GLY A 103 -14.93 11.46 6.00
C GLY A 103 -14.83 10.72 4.67
N THR A 104 -13.92 11.16 3.79
CA THR A 104 -13.67 10.54 2.47
C THR A 104 -12.23 10.05 2.31
N LEU A 105 -12.03 8.73 2.21
CA LEU A 105 -10.73 8.13 1.91
C LEU A 105 -10.55 7.96 0.39
N VAL A 106 -9.49 8.54 -0.15
CA VAL A 106 -9.01 8.29 -1.51
C VAL A 106 -7.69 7.54 -1.41
N MET A 107 -7.65 6.32 -1.94
CA MET A 107 -6.45 5.49 -1.91
C MET A 107 -6.09 5.04 -3.33
N ALA A 108 -4.83 5.28 -3.72
CA ALA A 108 -4.27 4.80 -4.98
C ALA A 108 -3.11 3.83 -4.67
N LEU A 109 -3.22 2.60 -5.17
CA LEU A 109 -2.26 1.52 -4.92
C LEU A 109 -1.80 0.95 -6.25
N ASP A 110 -0.49 0.96 -6.51
CA ASP A 110 0.08 0.35 -7.72
C ASP A 110 0.35 -1.14 -7.55
N ARG A 111 0.47 -1.59 -6.30
CA ARG A 111 0.74 -2.99 -5.97
C ARG A 111 -0.21 -3.48 -4.89
N ASN A 112 -0.99 -4.51 -5.22
CA ASN A 112 -1.61 -5.31 -4.18
C ASN A 112 -0.61 -6.37 -3.69
N ALA A 113 -0.36 -6.40 -2.39
CA ALA A 113 0.58 -7.33 -1.75
C ALA A 113 -0.09 -8.00 -0.56
N LEU A 114 0.06 -9.32 -0.46
CA LEU A 114 -0.43 -10.11 0.69
C LEU A 114 0.08 -9.61 2.06
N PHE A 115 1.19 -8.86 2.08
CA PHE A 115 1.77 -8.19 3.25
C PHE A 115 2.14 -6.74 2.89
N GLY A 116 1.18 -5.99 2.35
CA GLY A 116 1.34 -4.60 1.95
C GLY A 116 1.23 -3.64 3.14
N PRO A 117 1.87 -2.45 3.07
CA PRO A 117 1.73 -1.40 4.07
C PRO A 117 0.27 -0.99 4.36
N GLN A 118 -0.61 -1.13 3.37
CA GLN A 118 -2.04 -0.81 3.43
C GLN A 118 -2.91 -1.86 4.14
N ASN A 119 -2.39 -3.07 4.41
CA ASN A 119 -3.24 -4.22 4.73
C ASN A 119 -4.05 -4.04 6.00
N ALA A 120 -3.46 -3.45 7.05
CA ALA A 120 -4.20 -3.19 8.29
C ALA A 120 -5.42 -2.29 8.06
N LEU A 121 -5.34 -1.33 7.13
CA LEU A 121 -6.45 -0.45 6.78
C LEU A 121 -7.46 -1.15 5.88
N LEU A 122 -7.01 -1.89 4.87
CA LEU A 122 -7.93 -2.65 4.00
C LEU A 122 -8.71 -3.73 4.77
N ASP A 123 -8.04 -4.44 5.68
CA ASP A 123 -8.66 -5.42 6.57
C ASP A 123 -9.71 -4.75 7.48
N GLU A 124 -9.38 -3.59 8.07
CA GLU A 124 -10.29 -2.86 8.97
C GLU A 124 -11.54 -2.36 8.24
N LEU A 125 -11.39 -2.01 6.96
CA LEU A 125 -12.48 -1.57 6.08
C LEU A 125 -13.18 -2.75 5.38
N GLN A 126 -12.71 -3.99 5.59
CA GLN A 126 -13.21 -5.20 4.94
C GLN A 126 -13.18 -5.11 3.39
N PHE A 127 -12.20 -4.39 2.85
CA PHE A 127 -12.00 -4.25 1.40
C PHE A 127 -11.06 -5.35 0.89
N ASP A 128 -11.59 -6.21 0.02
CA ASP A 128 -10.75 -7.12 -0.77
C ASP A 128 -10.37 -6.45 -2.09
N THR A 129 -9.08 -6.41 -2.39
CA THR A 129 -8.55 -5.77 -3.59
C THR A 129 -8.15 -6.83 -4.61
N ALA A 130 -9.11 -7.32 -5.39
CA ALA A 130 -8.76 -8.12 -6.55
C ALA A 130 -8.27 -7.20 -7.69
N VAL A 131 -7.16 -7.56 -8.35
CA VAL A 131 -6.67 -6.84 -9.53
C VAL A 131 -7.55 -7.23 -10.71
N TYR A 132 -8.53 -6.38 -11.05
CA TYR A 132 -9.52 -6.69 -12.08
C TYR A 132 -9.06 -6.40 -13.51
N THR A 133 -7.99 -5.62 -13.72
CA THR A 133 -7.48 -5.32 -15.07
C THR A 133 -5.99 -5.03 -15.03
N GLY A 134 -5.20 -5.78 -15.79
CA GLY A 134 -3.86 -5.34 -16.17
C GLY A 134 -4.00 -4.36 -17.33
N THR A 135 -3.46 -3.15 -17.19
CA THR A 135 -3.34 -2.22 -18.32
C THR A 135 -2.46 -2.89 -19.37
N THR A 136 -3.08 -3.46 -20.40
CA THR A 136 -2.35 -3.85 -21.61
C THR A 136 -1.82 -2.55 -22.19
N SER A 137 -0.50 -2.42 -22.29
CA SER A 137 0.14 -1.26 -22.91
C SER A 137 -0.58 -0.95 -24.22
N ILE A 138 -1.18 0.22 -24.34
CA ILE A 138 -1.60 0.73 -25.64
C ILE A 138 -0.28 1.03 -26.35
N ALA A 139 0.22 0.05 -27.09
CA ALA A 139 1.36 0.25 -27.97
C ALA A 139 0.96 1.37 -28.94
N GLU A 140 1.70 2.46 -28.84
CA GLU A 140 1.62 3.65 -29.67
C GLU A 140 1.44 3.23 -31.14
N ALA A 141 0.25 3.45 -31.69
CA ALA A 141 0.03 3.39 -33.12
C ALA A 141 0.71 4.63 -33.72
N VAL A 142 2.01 4.52 -33.99
CA VAL A 142 2.73 5.51 -34.81
C VAL A 142 2.33 5.27 -36.28
N PRO A 143 1.90 6.33 -37.00
CA PRO A 143 1.42 6.22 -38.39
C PRO A 143 2.50 5.85 -39.41
#